data_AF-A0A196SG27-F1
#
_entry.id   AF-A0A196SG27-F1
#
_cell.length_a   1.000
_cell.length_b   1.000
_cell.length_c   1.000
_cell.angle_alpha   90.00
_cell.angle_beta   90.00
_cell.angle_gamma   90.00
#
_symmetry.space_group_name_H-M   'P 1'
#
loop_
_entity.id
_entity.type
_entity.pdbx_description
1 polymer ?
#
loop_
_entity_poly.entity_id
_entity_poly.type
_entity_poly.pdbx_seq_one_letter_code
_entity_poly.pdbx_strand_id
1 'polypeptide(L)'
;MEADPLLQEFADVEPIYEKDVPNGICKVSYYGDFEQRLAILKGCIKNGELSDRVFKLTGSIIRTNTPYITAWVIRQKCILKNGVNWDEEFEFLDEIRGYNEKCYQTWMHRHFLVQLSGNYSREKDYCDSYIALDNKNIHAWTHRQWIIQTFDQWDGEMEYTAKYIDIDIFNNSAWSHRFFIARHCIRDNVALSNEIEFTLGKIHLAPHNEAAWNYLIGLMKQFKDYCYDDVVYEVKTLLKTVNDIPSAYFLLIQAARSTFEKKELETAISYCDQLQVIDSIRAGYWDNMKRDIVKDIEIMEKLDM
;
A
#
# COMPACT_ATOMS: atom_id res chain seq x y z
N MET A 1 -35.90 -16.69 -23.33
CA MET A 1 -35.34 -15.48 -22.70
C MET A 1 -35.63 -14.33 -23.63
N GLU A 2 -36.31 -13.30 -23.16
CA GLU A 2 -36.43 -12.05 -23.92
C GLU A 2 -35.02 -11.51 -24.19
N ALA A 3 -34.78 -10.99 -25.39
CA ALA A 3 -33.48 -10.45 -25.75
C ALA A 3 -33.21 -9.21 -24.90
N ASP A 4 -31.99 -9.09 -24.34
CA ASP A 4 -31.62 -7.94 -23.51
C ASP A 4 -31.93 -6.63 -24.26
N PRO A 5 -32.79 -5.73 -23.71
CA PRO A 5 -33.16 -4.48 -24.36
C PRO A 5 -31.96 -3.62 -24.78
N LEU A 6 -30.87 -3.60 -24.01
CA LEU A 6 -29.65 -2.88 -24.32
C LEU A 6 -28.99 -3.42 -25.59
N LEU A 7 -29.01 -4.74 -25.82
CA LEU A 7 -28.43 -5.33 -27.03
C LEU A 7 -29.24 -4.99 -28.29
N GLN A 8 -30.55 -4.78 -28.15
CA GLN A 8 -31.41 -4.35 -29.27
C GLN A 8 -31.06 -2.94 -29.75
N GLU A 9 -30.56 -2.07 -28.86
CA GLU A 9 -30.08 -0.73 -29.22
C GLU A 9 -28.87 -0.76 -30.18
N PHE A 10 -28.21 -1.90 -30.37
CA PHE A 10 -27.03 -2.07 -31.23
C PHE A 10 -27.30 -2.89 -32.50
N ALA A 11 -28.55 -3.00 -32.94
CA ALA A 11 -28.91 -3.74 -34.16
C ALA A 11 -28.22 -3.21 -35.44
N ASP A 12 -27.76 -1.96 -35.42
CA ASP A 12 -27.02 -1.28 -36.49
C ASP A 12 -25.49 -1.53 -36.44
N VAL A 13 -24.98 -2.15 -35.39
CA VAL A 13 -23.54 -2.41 -35.21
C VAL A 13 -23.20 -3.85 -35.59
N GLU A 14 -22.26 -4.03 -36.51
CA GLU A 14 -21.73 -5.36 -36.85
C GLU A 14 -20.86 -5.89 -35.68
N PRO A 15 -21.25 -7.01 -35.03
CA PRO A 15 -20.49 -7.57 -33.91
C PRO A 15 -19.21 -8.25 -34.39
N ILE A 16 -18.10 -8.04 -33.67
CA ILE A 16 -16.79 -8.61 -33.99
C ILE A 16 -16.41 -9.70 -32.98
N TYR A 17 -16.72 -10.96 -33.30
CA TYR A 17 -16.39 -12.12 -32.48
C TYR A 17 -14.89 -12.46 -32.53
N GLU A 18 -14.40 -13.14 -31.50
CA GLU A 18 -13.06 -13.75 -31.56
C GLU A 18 -13.00 -14.80 -32.66
N LYS A 19 -11.86 -14.89 -33.33
CA LYS A 19 -11.66 -15.95 -34.33
C LYS A 19 -11.57 -17.29 -33.61
N ASP A 20 -12.33 -18.30 -34.07
CA ASP A 20 -12.13 -19.65 -33.57
C ASP A 20 -10.73 -20.14 -33.98
N VAL A 21 -9.97 -20.57 -32.98
CA VAL A 21 -8.62 -21.13 -33.16
C VAL A 21 -8.72 -22.63 -32.85
N PRO A 22 -8.71 -23.51 -33.86
CA PRO A 22 -8.66 -24.96 -33.64
C PRO A 22 -7.45 -25.31 -32.76
N ASN A 23 -7.66 -26.11 -31.70
CA ASN A 23 -6.65 -26.45 -30.69
C ASN A 23 -6.09 -25.25 -29.89
N GLY A 24 -6.82 -24.13 -29.80
CA GLY A 24 -6.44 -23.03 -28.93
C GLY A 24 -6.29 -23.45 -27.46
N ILE A 25 -5.23 -22.96 -26.81
CA ILE A 25 -5.02 -23.13 -25.37
C ILE A 25 -5.82 -22.07 -24.58
N CYS A 26 -6.23 -22.40 -23.35
CA CYS A 26 -6.94 -21.48 -22.45
C CYS A 26 -8.25 -20.90 -23.04
N LYS A 27 -8.98 -21.68 -23.86
CA LYS A 27 -10.30 -21.26 -24.35
C LYS A 27 -11.26 -21.03 -23.18
N VAL A 28 -11.95 -19.89 -23.21
CA VAL A 28 -12.98 -19.54 -22.23
C VAL A 28 -14.33 -19.74 -22.88
N SER A 29 -15.17 -20.57 -22.28
CA SER A 29 -16.58 -20.66 -22.64
C SER A 29 -17.35 -19.57 -21.91
N TYR A 30 -17.98 -18.67 -22.65
CA TYR A 30 -18.80 -17.61 -22.09
C TYR A 30 -20.23 -18.11 -21.81
N TYR A 31 -20.85 -17.56 -20.77
CA TYR A 31 -22.26 -17.83 -20.45
C TYR A 31 -23.14 -16.67 -20.90
N GLY A 32 -24.38 -16.99 -21.27
CA GLY A 32 -25.39 -16.00 -21.65
C GLY A 32 -24.98 -15.19 -22.87
N ASP A 33 -25.20 -13.88 -22.81
CA ASP A 33 -24.94 -12.94 -23.90
C ASP A 33 -23.59 -12.20 -23.77
N PHE A 34 -22.73 -12.61 -22.83
CA PHE A 34 -21.49 -11.89 -22.55
C PHE A 34 -20.55 -11.84 -23.76
N GLU A 35 -20.42 -12.93 -24.51
CA GLU A 35 -19.65 -12.96 -25.76
C GLU A 35 -20.18 -11.95 -26.79
N GLN A 36 -21.50 -11.87 -26.92
CA GLN A 36 -22.15 -10.91 -27.82
C GLN A 36 -21.88 -9.46 -27.39
N ARG A 37 -21.93 -9.15 -26.08
CA ARG A 37 -21.57 -7.82 -25.56
C ARG A 37 -20.12 -7.44 -25.89
N LEU A 38 -19.19 -8.36 -25.71
CA LEU A 38 -17.78 -8.13 -26.07
C LEU A 38 -17.62 -7.90 -27.57
N ALA A 39 -18.33 -8.67 -28.40
CA ALA A 39 -18.29 -8.53 -29.85
C ALA A 39 -18.87 -7.19 -30.32
N ILE A 40 -19.97 -6.73 -29.73
CA ILE A 40 -20.58 -5.42 -30.01
C ILE A 40 -19.66 -4.29 -29.55
N LEU A 41 -19.06 -4.39 -28.36
CA LEU A 41 -18.11 -3.38 -27.87
C LEU A 41 -16.94 -3.21 -28.87
N LYS A 42 -16.41 -4.31 -29.40
CA LYS A 42 -15.37 -4.26 -30.45
C LYS A 42 -15.86 -3.59 -31.73
N GLY A 43 -17.10 -3.86 -32.16
CA GLY A 43 -17.73 -3.17 -33.29
C GLY A 43 -17.82 -1.65 -33.07
N CYS A 44 -18.27 -1.23 -31.88
CA CYS A 44 -18.33 0.18 -31.49
C CYS A 44 -16.94 0.83 -31.51
N ILE A 45 -15.92 0.13 -30.97
CA ILE A 45 -14.52 0.60 -31.00
C ILE A 45 -14.02 0.79 -32.43
N LYS A 46 -14.28 -0.17 -33.32
CA LYS A 46 -13.90 -0.09 -34.74
C LYS A 46 -14.55 1.11 -35.43
N ASN A 47 -15.80 1.41 -35.08
CA ASN A 47 -16.56 2.54 -35.63
C ASN A 47 -16.22 3.89 -34.95
N GLY A 48 -15.41 3.88 -33.89
CA GLY A 48 -15.10 5.09 -33.11
C GLY A 48 -16.29 5.63 -32.32
N GLU A 49 -17.29 4.81 -32.04
CA GLU A 49 -18.52 5.23 -31.36
C GLU A 49 -18.28 5.40 -29.85
N LEU A 50 -18.64 6.58 -29.33
CA LEU A 50 -18.57 6.96 -27.92
C LEU A 50 -19.89 7.62 -27.54
N SER A 51 -20.98 6.86 -27.62
CA SER A 51 -22.36 7.31 -27.35
C SER A 51 -22.82 6.85 -25.96
N ASP A 52 -23.98 7.35 -25.50
CA ASP A 52 -24.56 6.93 -24.22
C ASP A 52 -24.91 5.44 -24.18
N ARG A 53 -25.33 4.85 -25.31
CA ARG A 53 -25.54 3.39 -25.39
C ARG A 53 -24.23 2.63 -25.21
N VAL A 54 -23.12 3.10 -25.79
CA VAL A 54 -21.78 2.50 -25.60
C VAL A 54 -21.37 2.62 -24.13
N PHE A 55 -21.60 3.78 -23.50
CA PHE A 55 -21.35 3.97 -22.08
C PHE A 55 -22.13 2.97 -21.22
N LYS A 56 -23.43 2.76 -21.47
CA LYS A 56 -24.25 1.74 -20.79
C LYS A 56 -23.73 0.31 -21.04
N LEU A 57 -23.33 0.00 -22.27
CA LEU A 57 -22.74 -1.29 -22.63
C LEU A 57 -21.47 -1.58 -21.83
N THR A 58 -20.58 -0.59 -21.66
CA THR A 58 -19.38 -0.77 -20.82
C THR A 58 -19.73 -1.11 -19.37
N GLY A 59 -20.72 -0.43 -18.78
CA GLY A 59 -21.17 -0.71 -17.42
C GLY A 59 -21.74 -2.12 -17.27
N SER A 60 -22.48 -2.60 -18.26
CA SER A 60 -22.96 -3.99 -18.30
C SER A 60 -21.80 -5.01 -18.36
N ILE A 61 -20.79 -4.78 -19.21
CA ILE A 61 -19.62 -5.66 -19.30
C ILE A 61 -18.83 -5.68 -17.99
N ILE A 62 -18.65 -4.52 -17.36
CA ILE A 62 -17.92 -4.39 -16.08
C ILE A 62 -18.65 -5.13 -14.94
N ARG A 63 -19.98 -5.10 -14.89
CA ARG A 63 -20.75 -5.88 -13.91
C ARG A 63 -20.56 -7.38 -14.07
N THR A 64 -20.44 -7.87 -15.31
CA THR A 64 -20.21 -9.29 -15.57
C THR A 64 -18.75 -9.70 -15.37
N ASN A 65 -17.79 -8.86 -15.77
CA ASN A 65 -16.36 -9.12 -15.66
C ASN A 65 -15.62 -7.84 -15.27
N THR A 66 -15.56 -7.56 -13.98
CA THR A 66 -14.99 -6.31 -13.44
C THR A 66 -13.55 -6.06 -13.90
N PRO A 67 -12.64 -7.05 -13.97
CA PRO A 67 -11.29 -6.82 -14.47
C PRO A 67 -11.15 -6.55 -15.98
N TYR A 68 -12.24 -6.54 -16.77
CA TYR A 68 -12.18 -6.36 -18.23
C TYR A 68 -11.77 -4.93 -18.62
N ILE A 69 -10.46 -4.71 -18.73
CA ILE A 69 -9.83 -3.39 -18.90
C ILE A 69 -10.34 -2.58 -20.09
N THR A 70 -10.67 -3.24 -21.21
CA THR A 70 -11.14 -2.54 -22.41
C THR A 70 -12.44 -1.79 -22.15
N ALA A 71 -13.37 -2.36 -21.36
CA ALA A 71 -14.60 -1.67 -21.03
C ALA A 71 -14.35 -0.41 -20.19
N TRP A 72 -13.43 -0.46 -19.21
CA TRP A 72 -13.04 0.72 -18.43
C TRP A 72 -12.44 1.83 -19.29
N VAL A 73 -11.54 1.49 -20.21
CA VAL A 73 -10.91 2.48 -21.11
C VAL A 73 -11.96 3.13 -22.02
N ILE A 74 -12.89 2.35 -22.57
CA ILE A 74 -13.96 2.91 -23.41
C ILE A 74 -14.94 3.75 -22.56
N ARG A 75 -15.24 3.32 -21.33
CA ARG A 75 -16.06 4.09 -20.39
C ARG A 75 -15.45 5.47 -20.13
N GLN A 76 -14.15 5.52 -19.81
CA GLN A 76 -13.42 6.79 -19.61
C GLN A 76 -13.45 7.67 -20.86
N LYS A 77 -13.28 7.11 -22.05
CA LYS A 77 -13.38 7.86 -23.31
C LYS A 77 -14.79 8.45 -23.52
N CYS A 78 -15.84 7.73 -23.16
CA CYS A 78 -17.21 8.25 -23.20
C CYS A 78 -17.37 9.43 -22.23
N ILE A 79 -16.89 9.29 -20.98
CA ILE A 79 -16.94 10.35 -19.96
C ILE A 79 -16.20 11.61 -20.44
N LEU A 80 -14.99 11.45 -21.00
CA LEU A 80 -14.22 12.59 -21.51
C LEU A 80 -14.90 13.34 -22.66
N LYS A 81 -15.63 12.61 -23.51
CA LYS A 81 -16.29 13.19 -24.70
C LYS A 81 -17.63 13.82 -24.36
N ASN A 82 -18.44 13.16 -23.53
CA ASN A 82 -19.85 13.48 -23.35
C ASN A 82 -20.16 14.04 -21.94
N GLY A 83 -19.21 13.97 -21.02
CA GLY A 83 -19.45 14.20 -19.60
C GLY A 83 -20.12 13.00 -18.92
N VAL A 84 -20.44 13.15 -17.64
CA VAL A 84 -21.14 12.14 -16.84
C VAL A 84 -21.88 12.82 -15.68
N ASN A 85 -22.92 12.17 -15.16
CA ASN A 85 -23.42 12.49 -13.83
C ASN A 85 -22.45 11.93 -12.79
N TRP A 86 -21.77 12.80 -12.05
CA TRP A 86 -20.74 12.41 -11.08
C TRP A 86 -21.28 11.51 -9.98
N ASP A 87 -22.45 11.82 -9.43
CA ASP A 87 -23.02 11.06 -8.32
C ASP A 87 -23.35 9.64 -8.77
N GLU A 88 -24.01 9.49 -9.92
CA GLU A 88 -24.30 8.18 -10.52
C GLU A 88 -23.02 7.37 -10.83
N GLU A 89 -21.94 8.04 -11.27
CA GLU A 89 -20.70 7.34 -11.62
C GLU A 89 -19.88 6.91 -10.40
N PHE A 90 -19.92 7.69 -9.31
CA PHE A 90 -19.36 7.25 -8.04
C PHE A 90 -20.20 6.13 -7.42
N GLU A 91 -21.53 6.22 -7.48
CA GLU A 91 -22.43 5.15 -7.03
C GLU A 91 -22.22 3.86 -7.85
N PHE A 92 -21.95 3.98 -9.16
CA PHE A 92 -21.57 2.84 -9.98
C PHE A 92 -20.30 2.16 -9.45
N LEU A 93 -19.28 2.89 -9.01
CA LEU A 93 -18.10 2.28 -8.39
C LEU A 93 -18.42 1.59 -7.06
N ASP A 94 -19.29 2.17 -6.24
CA ASP A 94 -19.73 1.57 -4.98
C ASP A 94 -20.53 0.28 -5.24
N GLU A 95 -21.34 0.25 -6.30
CA GLU A 95 -22.00 -0.96 -6.80
C GLU A 95 -20.98 -2.02 -7.23
N ILE A 96 -20.00 -1.63 -8.08
CA ILE A 96 -18.97 -2.52 -8.61
C ILE A 96 -18.09 -3.12 -7.50
N ARG A 97 -17.82 -2.37 -6.42
CA ARG A 97 -17.15 -2.88 -5.22
C ARG A 97 -17.82 -4.16 -4.68
N GLY A 98 -19.15 -4.24 -4.72
CA GLY A 98 -19.92 -5.40 -4.26
C GLY A 98 -19.66 -6.68 -5.07
N TYR A 99 -19.22 -6.55 -6.33
CA TYR A 99 -18.88 -7.68 -7.19
C TYR A 99 -17.42 -8.11 -7.04
N ASN A 100 -16.50 -7.14 -6.97
CA ASN A 100 -15.07 -7.41 -6.80
C ASN A 100 -14.36 -6.27 -6.06
N GLU A 101 -14.21 -6.44 -4.75
CA GLU A 101 -13.56 -5.47 -3.87
C GLU A 101 -12.06 -5.24 -4.21
N LYS A 102 -11.38 -6.27 -4.73
CA LYS A 102 -9.92 -6.27 -5.00
C LYS A 102 -9.62 -6.21 -6.49
N CYS A 103 -10.27 -5.28 -7.18
CA CYS A 103 -10.05 -5.02 -8.60
C CYS A 103 -9.17 -3.76 -8.81
N TYR A 104 -8.05 -3.87 -9.54
CA TYR A 104 -7.21 -2.70 -9.85
C TYR A 104 -7.97 -1.63 -10.63
N GLN A 105 -8.84 -2.05 -11.55
CA GLN A 105 -9.53 -1.13 -12.46
C GLN A 105 -10.52 -0.22 -11.74
N THR A 106 -11.15 -0.66 -10.65
CA THR A 106 -12.06 0.19 -9.88
C THR A 106 -11.32 1.34 -9.19
N TRP A 107 -10.16 1.07 -8.61
CA TRP A 107 -9.29 2.10 -8.02
C TRP A 107 -8.73 3.05 -9.07
N MET A 108 -8.28 2.52 -10.22
CA MET A 108 -7.80 3.35 -11.33
C MET A 108 -8.90 4.24 -11.91
N HIS A 109 -10.13 3.72 -12.00
CA HIS A 109 -11.26 4.51 -12.47
C HIS A 109 -11.67 5.56 -11.44
N ARG A 110 -11.66 5.24 -10.15
CA ARG A 110 -11.92 6.23 -9.11
C ARG A 110 -10.89 7.37 -9.12
N HIS A 111 -9.62 7.02 -9.25
CA HIS A 111 -8.52 7.97 -9.41
C HIS A 111 -8.77 8.92 -10.60
N PHE A 112 -9.12 8.35 -11.77
CA PHE A 112 -9.51 9.12 -12.96
C PHE A 112 -10.67 10.09 -12.68
N LEU A 113 -11.73 9.63 -12.00
CA LEU A 113 -12.90 10.48 -11.69
C LEU A 113 -12.54 11.63 -10.74
N VAL A 114 -11.75 11.37 -9.71
CA VAL A 114 -11.33 12.40 -8.75
C VAL A 114 -10.43 13.43 -9.44
N GLN A 115 -9.51 12.99 -10.29
CA GLN A 115 -8.67 13.91 -11.08
C GLN A 115 -9.50 14.77 -12.02
N LEU A 116 -10.47 14.18 -12.72
CA LEU A 116 -11.27 14.89 -13.71
C LEU A 116 -12.29 15.85 -13.06
N SER A 117 -12.91 15.44 -11.95
CA SER A 117 -13.90 16.26 -11.24
C SER A 117 -13.28 17.29 -10.30
N GLY A 118 -12.06 17.05 -9.81
CA GLY A 118 -11.45 17.80 -8.71
C GLY A 118 -12.13 17.57 -7.35
N ASN A 119 -13.14 16.69 -7.27
CA ASN A 119 -13.87 16.42 -6.03
C ASN A 119 -13.24 15.25 -5.27
N TYR A 120 -12.49 15.57 -4.22
CA TYR A 120 -11.84 14.59 -3.32
C TYR A 120 -12.50 14.50 -1.93
N SER A 121 -13.62 15.22 -1.72
CA SER A 121 -14.21 15.42 -0.39
C SER A 121 -14.59 14.13 0.34
N ARG A 122 -14.95 13.07 -0.40
CA ARG A 122 -15.35 11.76 0.14
C ARG A 122 -14.22 10.74 0.17
N GLU A 123 -13.03 11.05 -0.33
CA GLU A 123 -12.03 10.03 -0.63
C GLU A 123 -11.36 9.46 0.63
N LYS A 124 -11.20 10.25 1.68
CA LYS A 124 -10.73 9.76 2.98
C LYS A 124 -11.73 8.77 3.59
N ASP A 125 -13.02 9.07 3.55
CA ASP A 125 -14.08 8.19 4.07
C ASP A 125 -14.23 6.93 3.22
N TYR A 126 -14.10 7.09 1.90
CA TYR A 126 -14.07 5.96 0.98
C TYR A 126 -12.91 5.01 1.33
N CYS A 127 -11.69 5.52 1.50
CA CYS A 127 -10.56 4.70 1.96
C CYS A 127 -10.81 4.04 3.32
N ASP A 128 -11.31 4.78 4.33
CA ASP A 128 -11.62 4.24 5.66
C ASP A 128 -12.65 3.10 5.56
N SER A 129 -13.64 3.21 4.67
CA SER A 129 -14.63 2.14 4.45
C SER A 129 -14.03 0.83 3.92
N TYR A 130 -12.89 0.85 3.24
CA TYR A 130 -12.14 -0.37 2.85
C TYR A 130 -11.23 -0.83 3.98
N ILE A 131 -10.51 0.10 4.61
CA ILE A 131 -9.54 -0.20 5.66
C ILE A 131 -10.25 -0.74 6.92
N ALA A 132 -11.47 -0.30 7.21
CA ALA A 132 -12.28 -0.83 8.30
C ALA A 132 -12.68 -2.31 8.09
N LEU A 133 -12.79 -2.78 6.85
CA LEU A 133 -13.12 -4.18 6.53
C LEU A 133 -11.86 -5.05 6.34
N ASP A 134 -10.87 -4.53 5.62
CA ASP A 134 -9.56 -5.13 5.40
C ASP A 134 -8.48 -4.09 5.73
N ASN A 135 -7.99 -4.13 6.97
CA ASN A 135 -7.04 -3.15 7.49
C ASN A 135 -5.67 -3.17 6.79
N LYS A 136 -5.45 -4.12 5.88
CA LYS A 136 -4.25 -4.28 5.05
C LYS A 136 -4.56 -4.11 3.55
N ASN A 137 -5.71 -3.55 3.19
CA ASN A 137 -6.06 -3.26 1.80
C ASN A 137 -5.06 -2.28 1.17
N ILE A 138 -4.14 -2.81 0.36
CA ILE A 138 -3.05 -2.02 -0.22
C ILE A 138 -3.54 -0.92 -1.16
N HIS A 139 -4.64 -1.14 -1.87
CA HIS A 139 -5.21 -0.16 -2.78
C HIS A 139 -5.78 1.04 -2.01
N ALA A 140 -6.50 0.78 -0.92
CA ALA A 140 -7.06 1.83 -0.08
C ALA A 140 -5.97 2.69 0.58
N TRP A 141 -4.92 2.07 1.12
CA TRP A 141 -3.78 2.80 1.69
C TRP A 141 -3.03 3.61 0.63
N THR A 142 -2.78 3.02 -0.54
CA THR A 142 -2.09 3.72 -1.66
C THR A 142 -2.91 4.90 -2.18
N HIS A 143 -4.22 4.71 -2.36
CA HIS A 143 -5.13 5.77 -2.79
C HIS A 143 -5.20 6.89 -1.74
N ARG A 144 -5.23 6.54 -0.45
CA ARG A 144 -5.23 7.54 0.63
C ARG A 144 -3.96 8.38 0.61
N GLN A 145 -2.78 7.77 0.43
CA GLN A 145 -1.52 8.52 0.27
C GLN A 145 -1.59 9.47 -0.94
N TRP A 146 -2.10 8.99 -2.08
CA TRP A 146 -2.26 9.82 -3.27
C TRP A 146 -3.16 11.05 -3.00
N ILE A 147 -4.30 10.85 -2.33
CA ILE A 147 -5.21 11.94 -1.95
C ILE A 147 -4.51 12.97 -1.06
N ILE A 148 -3.81 12.50 -0.03
CA ILE A 148 -3.08 13.36 0.91
C ILE A 148 -2.04 14.21 0.18
N GLN A 149 -1.22 13.61 -0.69
CA GLN A 149 -0.18 14.33 -1.41
C GLN A 149 -0.74 15.30 -2.44
N THR A 150 -1.80 14.91 -3.16
CA THR A 150 -2.33 15.68 -4.29
C THR A 150 -3.12 16.91 -3.82
N PHE A 151 -3.83 16.78 -2.70
CA PHE A 151 -4.76 17.80 -2.20
C PHE A 151 -4.35 18.39 -0.84
N ASP A 152 -3.11 18.16 -0.42
CA ASP A 152 -2.51 18.70 0.82
C ASP A 152 -3.31 18.34 2.09
N GLN A 153 -3.85 17.12 2.15
CA GLN A 153 -4.76 16.69 3.22
C GLN A 153 -4.03 15.98 4.36
N TRP A 154 -3.00 16.61 4.94
CA TRP A 154 -2.15 16.00 5.99
C TRP A 154 -2.78 16.00 7.38
N ASP A 155 -3.66 16.96 7.66
CA ASP A 155 -4.30 17.13 8.96
C ASP A 155 -5.09 15.87 9.38
N GLY A 156 -4.91 15.46 10.64
CA GLY A 156 -5.60 14.32 11.25
C GLY A 156 -5.00 12.94 10.91
N GLU A 157 -3.99 12.86 10.04
CA GLU A 157 -3.46 11.56 9.60
C GLU A 157 -2.58 10.85 10.64
N MET A 158 -1.95 11.59 11.55
CA MET A 158 -1.21 10.99 12.68
C MET A 158 -2.18 10.34 13.67
N GLU A 159 -3.32 10.96 13.94
CA GLU A 159 -4.40 10.44 14.78
C GLU A 159 -5.08 9.24 14.10
N TYR A 160 -5.30 9.33 12.78
CA TYR A 160 -5.85 8.23 11.99
C TYR A 160 -4.96 6.98 12.03
N THR A 161 -3.65 7.14 11.89
CA THR A 161 -2.72 5.99 12.01
C THR A 161 -2.66 5.44 13.43
N ALA A 162 -2.70 6.31 14.45
CA ALA A 162 -2.77 5.87 15.85
C ALA A 162 -4.02 5.03 16.11
N LYS A 163 -5.22 5.46 15.64
CA LYS A 163 -6.47 4.69 15.71
C LYS A 163 -6.29 3.27 15.15
N TYR A 164 -5.71 3.12 13.97
CA TYR A 164 -5.56 1.81 13.35
C TYR A 164 -4.46 0.94 13.98
N ILE A 165 -3.42 1.54 14.56
CA ILE A 165 -2.43 0.84 15.38
C ILE A 165 -3.04 0.38 16.71
N ASP A 166 -3.96 1.16 17.29
CA ASP A 166 -4.68 0.77 18.51
C ASP A 166 -5.63 -0.41 18.26
N ILE A 167 -6.29 -0.44 17.10
CA ILE A 167 -7.15 -1.55 16.67
C ILE A 167 -6.33 -2.82 16.45
N ASP A 168 -5.20 -2.71 15.74
CA ASP A 168 -4.29 -3.82 15.46
C ASP A 168 -2.85 -3.33 15.46
N ILE A 169 -2.15 -3.57 16.57
CA ILE A 169 -0.76 -3.15 16.75
C ILE A 169 0.19 -3.81 15.73
N PHE A 170 -0.19 -4.96 15.16
CA PHE A 170 0.58 -5.68 14.13
C PHE A 170 0.22 -5.24 12.70
N ASN A 171 -0.61 -4.22 12.53
CA ASN A 171 -0.95 -3.69 11.21
C ASN A 171 0.22 -2.90 10.60
N ASN A 172 1.09 -3.60 9.87
CA ASN A 172 2.22 -2.98 9.18
C ASN A 172 1.81 -1.92 8.15
N SER A 173 0.61 -1.98 7.56
CA SER A 173 0.11 -0.94 6.65
C SER A 173 -0.13 0.37 7.40
N ALA A 174 -0.67 0.32 8.62
CA ALA A 174 -0.85 1.50 9.46
C ALA A 174 0.50 2.11 9.90
N TRP A 175 1.47 1.28 10.30
CA TRP A 175 2.84 1.73 10.60
C TRP A 175 3.55 2.33 9.39
N SER A 176 3.39 1.72 8.22
CA SER A 176 3.96 2.23 6.97
C SER A 176 3.33 3.57 6.57
N HIS A 177 2.00 3.70 6.69
CA HIS A 177 1.30 4.96 6.46
C HIS A 177 1.75 6.02 7.47
N ARG A 178 1.89 5.66 8.75
CA ARG A 178 2.43 6.55 9.79
C ARG A 178 3.82 7.07 9.41
N PHE A 179 4.69 6.23 8.86
CA PHE A 179 6.02 6.67 8.41
C PHE A 179 5.95 7.62 7.20
N PHE A 180 5.01 7.37 6.30
CA PHE A 180 4.72 8.29 5.21
C PHE A 180 4.31 9.68 5.73
N ILE A 181 3.43 9.73 6.74
CA ILE A 181 2.99 11.00 7.37
C ILE A 181 4.10 11.64 8.20
N ALA A 182 4.82 10.87 9.01
CA ALA A 182 5.89 11.36 9.89
C ALA A 182 6.98 12.12 9.13
N ARG A 183 7.37 11.64 7.94
CA ARG A 183 8.32 12.34 7.05
C ARG A 183 7.84 13.73 6.61
N HIS A 184 6.51 13.94 6.60
CA HIS A 184 5.91 15.23 6.30
C HIS A 184 5.59 16.07 7.55
N CYS A 185 5.16 15.48 8.66
CA CYS A 185 4.68 16.27 9.79
C CYS A 185 5.78 16.58 10.82
N ILE A 186 6.80 15.73 10.95
CA ILE A 186 7.88 15.95 11.91
C ILE A 186 8.88 16.94 11.32
N ARG A 187 9.07 18.06 12.04
CA ARG A 187 9.89 19.20 11.62
C ARG A 187 10.91 19.65 12.68
N ASP A 188 10.81 19.15 13.89
CA ASP A 188 11.71 19.46 14.99
C ASP A 188 11.91 18.25 15.93
N ASN A 189 12.87 18.38 16.84
CA ASN A 189 13.22 17.33 17.79
C ASN A 189 12.13 17.08 18.85
N VAL A 190 11.23 18.05 19.10
CA VAL A 190 10.14 17.87 20.07
C VAL A 190 9.08 16.94 19.47
N ALA A 191 8.67 17.19 18.23
CA ALA A 191 7.75 16.32 17.48
C ALA A 191 8.33 14.91 17.31
N LEU A 192 9.64 14.81 17.02
CA LEU A 192 10.32 13.52 16.92
C LEU A 192 10.37 12.78 18.27
N SER A 193 10.69 13.46 19.36
CA SER A 193 10.73 12.87 20.70
C SER A 193 9.37 12.31 21.12
N ASN A 194 8.29 13.06 20.89
CA ASN A 194 6.92 12.59 21.12
C ASN A 194 6.58 11.33 20.28
N GLU A 195 7.06 11.29 19.03
CA GLU A 195 6.85 10.15 18.14
C GLU A 195 7.63 8.90 18.57
N ILE A 196 8.86 9.09 19.06
CA ILE A 196 9.67 8.04 19.67
C ILE A 196 8.96 7.50 20.92
N GLU A 197 8.46 8.38 21.79
CA GLU A 197 7.71 7.99 22.99
C GLU A 197 6.46 7.17 22.65
N PHE A 198 5.67 7.61 21.66
CA PHE A 198 4.54 6.84 21.15
C PHE A 198 4.97 5.43 20.71
N THR A 199 6.05 5.35 19.93
CA THR A 199 6.55 4.09 19.37
C THR A 199 7.07 3.15 20.45
N LEU A 200 7.86 3.66 21.40
CA LEU A 200 8.34 2.90 22.55
C LEU A 200 7.17 2.41 23.41
N GLY A 201 6.15 3.23 23.63
CA GLY A 201 4.91 2.82 24.30
C GLY A 201 4.25 1.61 23.61
N LYS A 202 4.19 1.59 22.28
CA LYS A 202 3.68 0.43 21.52
C LYS A 202 4.60 -0.79 21.61
N ILE A 203 5.92 -0.59 21.59
CA ILE A 203 6.90 -1.67 21.78
C ILE A 203 6.75 -2.29 23.17
N HIS A 204 6.55 -1.52 24.23
CA HIS A 204 6.33 -2.06 25.57
C HIS A 204 5.06 -2.91 25.66
N LEU A 205 4.01 -2.56 24.91
CA LEU A 205 2.78 -3.35 24.85
C LEU A 205 2.94 -4.65 24.05
N ALA A 206 3.71 -4.62 22.96
CA ALA A 206 3.97 -5.79 22.12
C ALA A 206 5.45 -5.87 21.71
N PRO A 207 6.36 -6.33 22.61
CA PRO A 207 7.80 -6.29 22.37
C PRO A 207 8.28 -7.11 21.18
N HIS A 208 7.53 -8.14 20.77
CA HIS A 208 7.85 -8.97 19.61
C HIS A 208 7.21 -8.48 18.30
N ASN A 209 6.54 -7.32 18.30
CA ASN A 209 5.97 -6.73 17.10
C ASN A 209 7.05 -6.07 16.22
N GLU A 210 7.48 -6.78 15.17
CA GLU A 210 8.50 -6.29 14.25
C GLU A 210 8.11 -4.99 13.52
N ALA A 211 6.81 -4.70 13.34
CA ALA A 211 6.36 -3.48 12.65
C ALA A 211 6.73 -2.20 13.42
N ALA A 212 6.55 -2.20 14.75
CA ALA A 212 6.92 -1.05 15.60
C ALA A 212 8.45 -0.85 15.64
N TRP A 213 9.22 -1.93 15.69
CA TRP A 213 10.68 -1.85 15.62
C TRP A 213 11.18 -1.32 14.27
N ASN A 214 10.63 -1.84 13.17
CA ASN A 214 10.97 -1.37 11.83
C ASN A 214 10.63 0.11 11.66
N TYR A 215 9.53 0.57 12.26
CA TYR A 215 9.17 1.97 12.30
C TYR A 215 10.20 2.82 13.07
N LEU A 216 10.57 2.40 14.29
CA LEU A 216 11.57 3.09 15.11
C LEU A 216 12.93 3.19 14.40
N ILE A 217 13.40 2.09 13.80
CA ILE A 217 14.62 2.07 12.99
C ILE A 217 14.49 3.00 11.77
N GLY A 218 13.30 3.07 11.17
CA GLY A 218 13.00 4.01 10.10
C GLY A 218 13.15 5.47 10.53
N LEU A 219 12.64 5.83 11.71
CA LEU A 219 12.80 7.17 12.29
C LEU A 219 14.27 7.49 12.52
N MET A 220 15.03 6.58 13.13
CA MET A 220 16.48 6.74 13.36
C MET A 220 17.27 7.02 12.07
N LYS A 221 16.91 6.32 10.98
CA LYS A 221 17.55 6.52 9.67
C LYS A 221 17.14 7.83 9.00
N GLN A 222 15.90 8.25 9.19
CA GLN A 222 15.33 9.44 8.57
C GLN A 222 15.79 10.73 9.25
N PHE A 223 15.85 10.73 10.59
CA PHE A 223 16.16 11.90 11.41
C PHE A 223 17.49 11.72 12.15
N LYS A 224 18.59 11.88 11.41
CA LYS A 224 19.95 11.57 11.89
C LYS A 224 20.51 12.59 12.90
N ASP A 225 19.94 13.80 12.94
CA ASP A 225 20.41 14.88 13.81
C ASP A 225 19.94 14.73 15.26
N TYR A 226 19.08 13.76 15.54
CA TYR A 226 18.64 13.42 16.89
C TYR A 226 19.63 12.47 17.56
N CYS A 227 19.92 12.70 18.84
CA CYS A 227 20.73 11.81 19.67
C CYS A 227 19.85 10.71 20.27
N TYR A 228 20.06 9.46 19.87
CA TYR A 228 19.22 8.32 20.24
C TYR A 228 19.71 7.56 21.49
N ASP A 229 20.48 8.19 22.36
CA ASP A 229 21.00 7.57 23.59
C ASP A 229 19.87 7.16 24.54
N ASP A 230 18.79 7.95 24.56
CA ASP A 230 17.53 7.66 25.25
C ASP A 230 16.89 6.35 24.76
N VAL A 231 16.78 6.19 23.43
CA VAL A 231 16.25 4.99 22.79
C VAL A 231 17.16 3.79 23.08
N VAL A 232 18.47 3.93 22.94
CA VAL A 232 19.44 2.86 23.23
C VAL A 232 19.36 2.41 24.68
N TYR A 233 19.28 3.36 25.61
CA TYR A 233 19.10 3.06 27.03
C TYR A 233 17.83 2.24 27.25
N GLU A 234 16.71 2.65 26.65
CA GLU A 234 15.44 2.02 26.91
C GLU A 234 15.27 0.64 26.27
N VAL A 235 15.85 0.44 25.09
CA VAL A 235 15.96 -0.88 24.46
C VAL A 235 16.83 -1.82 25.30
N LYS A 236 17.96 -1.35 25.83
CA LYS A 236 18.81 -2.14 26.75
C LYS A 236 18.08 -2.47 28.05
N THR A 237 17.25 -1.56 28.57
CA THR A 237 16.42 -1.80 29.76
C THR A 237 15.34 -2.85 29.48
N LEU A 238 14.64 -2.76 28.34
CA LEU A 238 13.63 -3.74 27.93
C LEU A 238 14.21 -5.16 27.85
N LEU A 239 15.39 -5.32 27.23
CA LEU A 239 16.08 -6.60 27.07
C LEU A 239 16.51 -7.26 28.39
N LYS A 240 16.47 -6.55 29.54
CA LYS A 240 16.67 -7.17 30.86
C LYS A 240 15.46 -7.97 31.33
N THR A 241 14.28 -7.70 30.76
CA THR A 241 13.00 -8.25 31.21
C THR A 241 12.31 -9.08 30.14
N VAL A 242 12.62 -8.85 28.86
CA VAL A 242 12.05 -9.58 27.73
C VAL A 242 13.20 -10.10 26.87
N ASN A 243 13.21 -11.41 26.67
CA ASN A 243 14.24 -12.10 25.87
C ASN A 243 13.76 -12.27 24.42
N ASP A 244 14.67 -12.69 23.55
CA ASP A 244 14.35 -13.16 22.19
C ASP A 244 13.59 -12.12 21.34
N ILE A 245 14.08 -10.88 21.33
CA ILE A 245 13.59 -9.81 20.46
C ILE A 245 14.66 -9.48 19.40
N PRO A 246 14.71 -10.19 18.25
CA PRO A 246 15.72 -9.95 17.22
C PRO A 246 15.78 -8.50 16.75
N SER A 247 14.63 -7.83 16.62
CA SER A 247 14.55 -6.45 16.15
C SER A 247 15.18 -5.44 17.13
N ALA A 248 15.18 -5.73 18.44
CA ALA A 248 15.84 -4.90 19.45
C ALA A 248 17.36 -4.96 19.30
N TYR A 249 17.91 -6.17 19.15
CA TYR A 249 19.34 -6.36 18.88
C TYR A 249 19.77 -5.73 17.56
N PHE A 250 18.94 -5.87 16.52
CA PHE A 250 19.19 -5.22 15.25
C PHE A 250 19.24 -3.69 15.38
N LEU A 251 18.32 -3.08 16.14
CA LEU A 251 18.36 -1.64 16.44
C LEU A 251 19.66 -1.26 17.16
N LEU A 252 20.08 -2.01 18.18
CA LEU A 252 21.31 -1.74 18.92
C LEU A 252 22.56 -1.84 18.02
N ILE A 253 22.58 -2.77 17.09
CA ILE A 253 23.66 -2.86 16.07
C ILE A 253 23.66 -1.61 15.19
N GLN A 254 22.49 -1.14 14.73
CA GLN A 254 22.41 0.09 13.93
C GLN A 254 22.91 1.32 14.71
N ALA A 255 22.52 1.43 15.99
CA ALA A 255 22.96 2.51 16.86
C ALA A 255 24.50 2.48 17.06
N ALA A 256 25.07 1.33 17.40
CA ALA A 256 26.51 1.17 17.57
C ALA A 256 27.31 1.51 16.30
N ARG A 257 26.78 1.16 15.12
CA ARG A 257 27.42 1.52 13.84
C ARG A 257 27.35 3.01 13.52
N SER A 258 26.43 3.75 14.13
CA SER A 258 26.31 5.20 13.92
C SER A 258 27.28 6.03 14.75
N THR A 259 27.81 5.47 15.86
CA THR A 259 28.78 6.18 16.71
C THR A 259 30.19 6.17 16.13
N PHE A 260 30.51 5.19 15.28
CA PHE A 260 31.87 4.91 14.82
C PHE A 260 32.86 4.78 15.99
N GLU A 261 32.41 4.20 17.11
CA GLU A 261 33.26 3.91 18.26
C GLU A 261 33.60 2.43 18.30
N LYS A 262 34.90 2.10 18.33
CA LYS A 262 35.38 0.71 18.33
C LYS A 262 34.70 -0.14 19.42
N LYS A 263 34.54 0.40 20.64
CA LYS A 263 33.92 -0.31 21.77
C LYS A 263 32.45 -0.66 21.52
N GLU A 264 31.69 0.24 20.89
CA GLU A 264 30.29 -0.01 20.55
C GLU A 264 30.20 -1.03 19.40
N LEU A 265 31.11 -0.98 18.42
CA LEU A 265 31.18 -1.98 17.35
C LEU A 265 31.55 -3.38 17.87
N GLU A 266 32.49 -3.49 18.81
CA GLU A 266 32.83 -4.74 19.50
C GLU A 266 31.61 -5.30 20.25
N THR A 267 30.82 -4.43 20.89
CA THR A 267 29.56 -4.81 21.52
C THR A 267 28.55 -5.30 20.48
N ALA A 268 28.45 -4.65 19.32
CA ALA A 268 27.56 -5.06 18.24
C ALA A 268 27.88 -6.45 17.68
N ILE A 269 29.15 -6.86 17.66
CA ILE A 269 29.56 -8.24 17.31
C ILE A 269 28.88 -9.25 18.23
N SER A 270 28.82 -8.97 19.54
CA SER A 270 28.16 -9.87 20.50
C SER A 270 26.65 -9.97 20.26
N TYR A 271 26.01 -8.89 19.79
CA TYR A 271 24.60 -8.92 19.39
C TYR A 271 24.37 -9.77 18.14
N CYS A 272 25.26 -9.72 17.15
CA CYS A 272 25.20 -10.61 15.98
C CYS A 272 25.33 -12.09 16.39
N ASP A 273 26.17 -12.41 17.36
CA ASP A 273 26.30 -13.78 17.88
C ASP A 273 25.02 -14.25 18.58
N GLN A 274 24.39 -13.39 19.37
CA GLN A 274 23.09 -13.70 19.98
C GLN A 274 22.00 -13.92 18.92
N LEU A 275 21.94 -13.06 17.90
CA LEU A 275 20.99 -13.16 16.80
C LEU A 275 21.10 -14.45 15.98
N GLN A 276 22.31 -14.99 15.80
CA GLN A 276 22.48 -16.29 15.16
C GLN A 276 21.80 -17.44 15.92
N VAL A 277 21.63 -17.30 17.25
CA VAL A 277 20.94 -18.29 18.09
C VAL A 277 19.44 -18.06 18.10
N ILE A 278 18.99 -16.83 18.42
CA ILE A 278 17.57 -16.53 18.64
C ILE A 278 16.78 -16.36 17.34
N ASP A 279 17.46 -16.12 16.22
CA ASP A 279 16.87 -15.92 14.89
C ASP A 279 17.61 -16.79 13.85
N SER A 280 17.64 -18.09 14.15
CA SER A 280 18.42 -19.09 13.43
C SER A 280 18.10 -19.20 11.93
N ILE A 281 16.86 -18.86 11.53
CA ILE A 281 16.45 -18.77 10.11
C ILE A 281 17.31 -17.75 9.35
N ARG A 282 17.73 -16.66 10.01
CA ARG A 282 18.59 -15.60 9.46
C ARG A 282 20.03 -15.68 9.98
N ALA A 283 20.47 -16.81 10.55
CA ALA A 283 21.83 -16.94 11.10
C ALA A 283 22.93 -16.54 10.09
N GLY A 284 22.82 -16.97 8.83
CA GLY A 284 23.78 -16.58 7.78
C GLY A 284 23.81 -15.07 7.49
N TYR A 285 22.69 -14.38 7.67
CA TYR A 285 22.61 -12.92 7.54
C TYR A 285 23.34 -12.23 8.70
N TRP A 286 23.15 -12.70 9.92
CA TRP A 286 23.81 -12.16 11.12
C TRP A 286 25.32 -12.42 11.14
N ASP A 287 25.74 -13.60 10.69
CA ASP A 287 27.16 -13.92 10.50
C ASP A 287 27.80 -13.02 9.42
N ASN A 288 27.10 -12.74 8.31
CA ASN A 288 27.58 -11.77 7.34
C ASN A 288 27.71 -10.36 7.94
N MET A 289 26.70 -9.90 8.68
CA MET A 289 26.75 -8.60 9.35
C MET A 289 27.88 -8.48 10.36
N LYS A 290 28.14 -9.55 11.13
CA LYS A 290 29.31 -9.64 12.02
C LYS A 290 30.61 -9.45 11.26
N ARG A 291 30.79 -10.15 10.13
CA ARG A 291 31.99 -9.99 9.30
C ARG A 291 32.16 -8.56 8.78
N ASP A 292 31.08 -7.90 8.41
CA ASP A 292 31.13 -6.51 7.94
C ASP A 292 31.54 -5.56 9.07
N ILE A 293 31.02 -5.74 10.29
CA ILE A 293 31.43 -4.95 11.46
C ILE A 293 32.92 -5.17 11.80
N VAL A 294 33.42 -6.40 11.70
CA VAL A 294 34.85 -6.70 11.91
C VAL A 294 35.72 -5.93 10.90
N LYS A 295 35.33 -5.91 9.63
CA LYS A 295 36.03 -5.12 8.60
C LYS A 295 35.98 -3.63 8.90
N ASP A 296 34.84 -3.11 9.38
CA ASP A 296 34.71 -1.70 9.76
C ASP A 296 35.74 -1.34 10.85
N ILE A 297 35.89 -2.19 11.88
CA ILE A 297 36.91 -2.03 12.94
C ILE A 297 38.33 -2.08 12.37
N GLU A 298 38.65 -3.07 11.54
CA GLU A 298 39.98 -3.19 10.90
C GLU A 298 40.34 -1.97 10.04
N ILE A 299 39.35 -1.33 9.42
CA ILE A 299 39.53 -0.10 8.65
C ILE A 299 39.78 1.08 9.58
N MET A 300 39.02 1.22 10.67
CA MET A 300 39.22 2.29 11.66
C MET A 300 40.63 2.25 12.26
N GLU A 301 41.10 1.06 12.63
CA GLU A 301 42.45 0.86 13.17
C GLU A 301 43.55 1.26 12.18
N LYS A 302 43.34 1.06 10.87
CA LYS A 302 44.29 1.49 9.83
C LYS A 302 44.27 3.00 9.59
N LEU A 303 43.20 3.68 9.98
CA LEU A 303 43.00 5.11 9.78
C LEU A 303 43.35 5.94 11.03
N ASP A 304 43.87 5.33 12.10
CA ASP A 304 44.10 5.94 13.42
C ASP A 304 42.82 6.63 13.97
N MET A 305 41.66 6.05 13.70
CA MET A 305 40.34 6.47 14.19
C MET A 305 39.87 5.65 15.38
#